data_AF-A0A3B8ZLT1-F1
#
_entry.id   AF-A0A3B8ZLT1-F1
#
_cell.length_a   1.000
_cell.length_b   1.000
_cell.length_c   1.000
_cell.angle_alpha   90.00
_cell.angle_beta   90.00
_cell.angle_gamma   90.00
#
_symmetry.space_group_name_H-M   'P 1'
#
loop_
_entity.id
_entity.type
_entity.pdbx_description
1 polymer ?
#
loop_
_entity_poly.entity_id
_entity_poly.type
_entity_poly.pdbx_seq_one_letter_code
_entity_poly.pdbx_strand_id
1 'polypeptide(L)'
;MPLDDPSGIGWLDGFDELLVRCGLRSFGAPDFDDRGRLLYPLHGRIGNLPADNIQVELDQQTGSLVISGDVYETRFLVYNLRLRAEYRLTLGQPIIALKDRVTNLASVPASMQMLYHINFGQPVLSGGARLHLAAPQIVARDVRARADIETWATYLPPTSGYSEQVYFSQPPSDTQGWAHTLLTDGQSSRGVAVRFKSDNLPCFTQWKNTASEADGYVTGLEPGTGFPNPRSFEQTQGRVVELKAGECRDFEIEIEGVSQAGRIAQQISAIQRLQGDRPPRLLPSRPDWCG
;
A
#
# COMPACT_ATOMS: atom_id res chain seq x y z
N MET A 1 -14.70 8.01 11.96
CA MET A 1 -13.72 7.30 12.80
C MET A 1 -13.05 8.24 13.79
N PRO A 2 -12.78 7.82 15.04
CA PRO A 2 -12.15 8.64 16.08
C PRO A 2 -10.64 8.80 15.84
N LEU A 3 -10.27 9.58 14.82
CA LEU A 3 -8.87 9.79 14.42
C LEU A 3 -8.04 10.60 15.43
N ASP A 4 -8.69 11.21 16.41
CA ASP A 4 -8.10 11.94 17.52
C ASP A 4 -8.06 11.13 18.82
N ASP A 5 -8.41 9.85 18.76
CA ASP A 5 -8.28 8.93 19.89
C ASP A 5 -6.87 8.99 20.49
N PRO A 6 -6.70 9.19 21.81
CA PRO A 6 -5.37 9.37 22.42
C PRO A 6 -4.42 8.18 22.27
N SER A 7 -4.90 6.97 21.99
CA SER A 7 -4.05 5.82 21.69
C SER A 7 -3.53 5.82 20.26
N GLY A 8 -4.07 6.69 19.39
CA GLY A 8 -3.68 6.86 18.01
C GLY A 8 -4.18 5.79 17.05
N ILE A 9 -4.81 4.72 17.56
CA ILE A 9 -5.26 3.57 16.76
C ILE A 9 -6.76 3.56 16.46
N GLY A 10 -7.50 4.63 16.78
CA GLY A 10 -8.94 4.75 16.47
C GLY A 10 -9.30 4.66 14.98
N TRP A 11 -8.31 4.66 14.08
CA TRP A 11 -8.48 4.30 12.67
C TRP A 11 -8.98 2.85 12.48
N LEU A 12 -8.58 1.92 13.37
CA LEU A 12 -8.96 0.50 13.29
C LEU A 12 -10.45 0.26 13.44
N ASP A 13 -11.17 1.16 14.12
CA ASP A 13 -12.62 1.03 14.32
C ASP A 13 -13.41 1.06 13.00
N GLY A 14 -12.80 1.47 11.89
CA GLY A 14 -13.43 1.58 10.57
C GLY A 14 -12.68 0.86 9.45
N PHE A 15 -11.68 0.04 9.76
CA PHE A 15 -10.86 -0.61 8.75
C PHE A 15 -11.52 -1.90 8.22
N ASP A 16 -12.05 -1.84 7.00
CA ASP A 16 -12.72 -2.98 6.35
C ASP A 16 -12.57 -3.01 4.81
N GLU A 17 -11.78 -2.10 4.25
CA GLU A 17 -11.76 -1.84 2.81
C GLU A 17 -10.77 -2.73 2.03
N LEU A 18 -11.10 -3.01 0.76
CA LEU A 18 -10.16 -3.56 -0.23
C LEU A 18 -8.95 -2.64 -0.45
N LEU A 19 -9.16 -1.33 -0.42
CA LEU A 19 -8.14 -0.33 -0.69
C LEU A 19 -8.36 0.87 0.21
N VAL A 20 -7.36 1.20 1.02
CA VAL A 20 -7.32 2.47 1.76
C VAL A 20 -6.14 3.30 1.30
N ARG A 21 -6.36 4.60 1.09
CA ARG A 21 -5.28 5.57 0.94
C ARG A 21 -4.86 6.03 2.33
N CYS A 22 -3.65 5.66 2.74
CA CYS A 22 -3.06 6.05 4.01
C CYS A 22 -2.16 7.26 3.79
N GLY A 23 -2.50 8.41 4.37
CA GLY A 23 -1.91 9.71 4.04
C GLY A 23 -2.79 10.89 4.52
N LEU A 24 -2.58 12.11 4.03
CA LEU A 24 -1.43 12.62 3.27
C LEU A 24 -0.37 13.20 4.21
N ARG A 25 -0.75 13.78 5.36
CA ARG A 25 0.21 14.40 6.28
C ARG A 25 1.12 13.38 6.96
N SER A 26 0.63 12.17 7.17
CA SER A 26 1.31 11.03 7.77
C SER A 26 0.69 9.73 7.27
N PHE A 27 1.44 8.64 7.29
CA PHE A 27 0.89 7.29 7.41
C PHE A 27 1.79 6.45 8.31
N GLY A 28 1.36 5.23 8.62
CA GLY A 28 2.12 4.27 9.42
C GLY A 28 1.64 4.27 10.86
N ALA A 29 2.47 3.71 11.74
CA ALA A 29 2.20 3.66 13.17
C ALA A 29 1.92 5.07 13.75
N PRO A 30 1.10 5.16 14.83
CA PRO A 30 0.89 6.43 15.51
C PRO A 30 2.20 7.05 16.00
N ASP A 31 2.26 8.37 15.99
CA ASP A 31 3.43 9.15 16.38
C ASP A 31 3.05 10.07 17.53
N PHE A 32 3.89 10.14 18.56
CA PHE A 32 3.61 10.85 19.81
C PHE A 32 4.75 11.82 20.16
N ASP A 33 4.42 12.90 20.86
CA ASP A 33 5.44 13.77 21.44
C ASP A 33 6.03 13.19 22.75
N ASP A 34 7.07 13.83 23.27
CA ASP A 34 7.75 13.42 24.52
C ASP A 34 6.82 13.40 25.76
N ARG A 35 5.61 13.97 25.66
CA ARG A 35 4.59 13.99 26.72
C ARG A 35 3.50 12.95 26.48
N GLY A 36 3.65 12.08 25.47
CA GLY A 36 2.68 11.06 25.11
C GLY A 36 1.43 11.59 24.41
N ARG A 37 1.46 12.82 23.86
CA ARG A 37 0.33 13.35 23.09
C ARG A 37 0.45 12.93 21.64
N LEU A 38 -0.65 12.47 21.07
CA LEU A 38 -0.73 12.06 19.67
C LEU A 38 -0.40 13.25 18.74
N LEU A 39 0.59 13.07 17.87
CA LEU A 39 0.95 13.99 16.79
C LEU A 39 0.30 13.58 15.48
N TYR A 40 0.39 12.29 15.15
CA TYR A 40 -0.13 11.71 13.91
C TYR A 40 -0.83 10.38 14.22
N PRO A 41 -2.11 10.20 13.81
CA PRO A 41 -2.82 8.94 14.01
C PRO A 41 -2.31 7.84 13.08
N LEU A 42 -2.66 6.60 13.41
CA LEU A 42 -2.45 5.43 12.56
C LEU A 42 -2.98 5.72 11.15
N HIS A 43 -2.10 5.54 10.14
CA HIS A 43 -2.42 5.69 8.72
C HIS A 43 -2.93 7.07 8.26
N GLY A 44 -2.84 8.09 9.11
CA GLY A 44 -3.23 9.45 8.75
C GLY A 44 -4.75 9.65 8.69
N ARG A 45 -5.20 10.54 7.82
CA ARG A 45 -6.58 11.05 7.83
C ARG A 45 -7.30 10.90 6.51
N ILE A 46 -6.59 10.88 5.37
CA ILE A 46 -7.19 11.09 4.05
C ILE A 46 -8.27 10.07 3.69
N GLY A 47 -8.08 8.79 4.04
CA GLY A 47 -9.09 7.73 3.80
C GLY A 47 -10.40 7.91 4.57
N ASN A 48 -10.41 8.78 5.59
CA ASN A 48 -11.55 9.05 6.47
C ASN A 48 -12.12 10.46 6.30
N LEU A 49 -11.70 11.18 5.25
CA LEU A 49 -12.24 12.49 4.90
C LEU A 49 -13.22 12.34 3.73
N PRO A 50 -14.33 13.09 3.72
CA PRO A 50 -15.29 13.01 2.62
C PRO A 50 -14.67 13.56 1.33
N ALA A 51 -15.06 12.96 0.20
CA ALA A 51 -14.74 13.47 -1.13
C ALA A 51 -15.70 14.60 -1.54
N ASP A 52 -15.19 15.48 -2.38
CA ASP A 52 -15.87 16.60 -3.03
C ASP A 52 -15.64 16.52 -4.54
N ASN A 53 -16.32 17.36 -5.34
CA ASN A 53 -16.11 17.45 -6.79
C ASN A 53 -16.14 16.10 -7.54
N ILE A 54 -17.06 15.21 -7.16
CA ILE A 54 -17.15 13.86 -7.74
C ILE A 54 -17.61 13.95 -9.19
N GLN A 55 -16.88 13.28 -10.08
CA GLN A 55 -17.13 13.23 -11.52
C GLN A 55 -17.12 11.79 -12.01
N VAL A 56 -18.02 11.49 -12.95
CA VAL A 56 -18.10 10.20 -13.63
C VAL A 56 -18.13 10.46 -15.13
N GLU A 57 -17.17 9.89 -15.84
CA GLU A 57 -17.03 10.00 -17.29
C GLU A 57 -17.12 8.60 -17.91
N LEU A 58 -18.00 8.43 -18.89
CA LEU A 58 -18.17 7.19 -19.63
C LEU A 58 -17.93 7.45 -21.12
N ASP A 59 -16.92 6.79 -21.67
CA ASP A 59 -16.72 6.69 -23.11
C ASP A 59 -17.34 5.38 -23.61
N GLN A 60 -18.48 5.50 -24.30
CA GLN A 60 -19.20 4.35 -24.85
C GLN A 60 -18.49 3.70 -26.04
N GLN A 61 -17.62 4.42 -26.75
CA GLN A 61 -16.91 3.88 -27.91
C GLN A 61 -15.77 2.97 -27.47
N THR A 62 -15.03 3.38 -26.44
CA THR A 62 -13.91 2.61 -25.90
C THR A 62 -14.31 1.68 -24.75
N GLY A 63 -15.49 1.87 -24.16
CA GLY A 63 -15.94 1.16 -22.97
C GLY A 63 -15.20 1.59 -21.70
N SER A 64 -14.59 2.78 -21.69
CA SER A 64 -13.84 3.31 -20.55
C SER A 64 -14.76 4.07 -19.59
N LEU A 65 -14.65 3.76 -18.30
CA LEU A 65 -15.31 4.45 -17.20
C LEU A 65 -14.26 5.06 -16.28
N VAL A 66 -14.34 6.37 -16.05
CA VAL A 66 -13.47 7.12 -15.14
C VAL A 66 -14.33 7.69 -14.03
N ILE A 67 -13.98 7.40 -12.78
CA ILE A 67 -14.60 7.98 -11.59
C ILE A 67 -13.52 8.77 -10.87
N SER A 68 -13.77 10.04 -10.56
CA SER A 68 -12.81 10.87 -9.84
C SER A 68 -13.48 11.73 -8.77
N GLY A 69 -12.71 12.17 -7.79
CA GLY A 69 -13.14 13.07 -6.74
C GLY A 69 -11.96 13.71 -6.02
N ASP A 70 -12.19 14.86 -5.42
CA ASP A 70 -11.18 15.59 -4.67
C ASP A 70 -11.38 15.37 -3.16
N VAL A 71 -10.32 15.01 -2.43
CA VAL A 71 -10.32 14.90 -0.96
C VAL A 71 -9.31 15.91 -0.42
N TYR A 72 -9.75 16.72 0.53
CA TYR A 72 -8.95 17.84 1.05
C TYR A 72 -8.48 17.55 2.47
N GLU A 73 -7.17 17.40 2.65
CA GLU A 73 -6.57 17.40 3.98
C GLU A 73 -5.97 18.77 4.26
N THR A 74 -6.72 19.60 4.99
CA THR A 74 -6.40 21.01 5.20
C THR A 74 -6.41 21.39 6.67
N ARG A 75 -5.58 22.37 7.03
CA ARG A 75 -5.57 23.01 8.33
C ARG A 75 -5.18 24.46 8.16
N PHE A 76 -6.11 25.37 8.43
CA PHE A 76 -5.90 26.81 8.28
C PHE A 76 -4.62 27.26 8.99
N LEU A 77 -3.80 28.06 8.30
CA LEU A 77 -2.47 28.52 8.73
C LEU A 77 -1.36 27.45 8.82
N VAL A 78 -1.64 26.19 8.50
CA VAL A 78 -0.65 25.10 8.63
C VAL A 78 -0.36 24.41 7.30
N TYR A 79 -1.36 23.85 6.63
CA TYR A 79 -1.19 23.15 5.34
C TYR A 79 -2.48 23.12 4.53
N ASN A 80 -2.34 22.94 3.21
CA ASN A 80 -3.46 22.78 2.29
C ASN A 80 -3.10 21.76 1.19
N LEU A 81 -3.46 20.49 1.41
CA LEU A 81 -3.22 19.41 0.47
C LEU A 81 -4.54 18.93 -0.13
N ARG A 82 -4.55 18.68 -1.43
CA ARG A 82 -5.66 18.04 -2.13
C ARG A 82 -5.18 16.76 -2.78
N LEU A 83 -5.84 15.65 -2.50
CA LEU A 83 -5.79 14.43 -3.30
C LEU A 83 -6.92 14.50 -4.33
N ARG A 84 -6.61 14.42 -5.62
CA ARG A 84 -7.59 14.01 -6.62
C ARG A 84 -7.45 12.52 -6.83
N ALA A 85 -8.42 11.77 -6.31
CA ALA A 85 -8.51 10.33 -6.47
C ALA A 85 -9.17 10.02 -7.82
N GLU A 86 -8.63 9.05 -8.56
CA GLU A 86 -9.19 8.62 -9.84
C GLU A 86 -9.14 7.10 -9.98
N TYR A 87 -10.26 6.52 -10.38
CA TYR A 87 -10.40 5.11 -10.76
C TYR A 87 -10.74 5.03 -12.24
N ARG A 88 -10.05 4.16 -12.95
CA ARG A 88 -10.28 3.86 -14.37
C ARG A 88 -10.59 2.39 -14.54
N LEU A 89 -11.69 2.11 -15.23
CA LEU A 89 -12.20 0.80 -15.54
C LEU A 89 -12.42 0.71 -17.04
N THR A 90 -12.15 -0.45 -17.64
CA THR A 90 -12.46 -0.71 -19.06
C THR A 90 -13.33 -1.96 -19.13
N LEU A 91 -14.47 -1.88 -19.83
CA LEU A 91 -15.41 -2.98 -19.94
C LEU A 91 -14.72 -4.24 -20.49
N GLY A 92 -14.94 -5.37 -19.81
CA GLY A 92 -14.35 -6.67 -20.18
C GLY A 92 -12.89 -6.86 -19.74
N GLN A 93 -12.26 -5.86 -19.11
CA GLN A 93 -10.93 -6.01 -18.53
C GLN A 93 -11.01 -6.23 -17.02
N PRO A 94 -10.28 -7.20 -16.46
CA PRO A 94 -10.30 -7.48 -15.02
C PRO A 94 -9.36 -6.54 -14.25
N ILE A 95 -9.25 -5.28 -14.66
CA ILE A 95 -8.27 -4.31 -14.13
C ILE A 95 -8.99 -3.09 -13.56
N ILE A 96 -8.59 -2.71 -12.35
CA ILE A 96 -8.87 -1.41 -11.75
C ILE A 96 -7.57 -0.61 -11.77
N ALA A 97 -7.53 0.45 -12.56
CA ALA A 97 -6.38 1.37 -12.58
C ALA A 97 -6.68 2.59 -11.71
N LEU A 98 -5.69 3.03 -10.94
CA LEU A 98 -5.74 4.21 -10.10
C LEU A 98 -4.77 5.23 -10.66
N LYS A 99 -5.19 6.50 -10.71
CA LYS A 99 -4.32 7.60 -11.14
C LYS A 99 -4.57 8.82 -10.29
N ASP A 100 -3.90 8.83 -9.15
CA ASP A 100 -4.11 9.87 -8.17
C ASP A 100 -3.11 11.00 -8.33
N ARG A 101 -3.54 12.20 -7.93
CA ARG A 101 -2.70 13.39 -7.89
C ARG A 101 -2.82 14.08 -6.55
N VAL A 102 -1.71 14.24 -5.85
CA VAL A 102 -1.63 15.10 -4.67
C VAL A 102 -1.09 16.46 -5.09
N THR A 103 -1.78 17.54 -4.75
CA THR A 103 -1.36 18.93 -5.01
C THR A 103 -1.20 19.67 -3.69
N ASN A 104 -0.07 20.38 -3.52
CA ASN A 104 0.06 21.41 -2.49
C ASN A 104 -0.61 22.71 -2.97
N LEU A 105 -1.78 23.02 -2.42
CA LEU A 105 -2.55 24.21 -2.75
C LEU A 105 -2.09 25.46 -1.98
N ALA A 106 -1.18 25.32 -1.02
CA ALA A 106 -0.64 26.44 -0.26
C ALA A 106 0.42 27.22 -1.07
N SER A 107 0.68 28.46 -0.66
CA SER A 107 1.77 29.31 -1.17
C SER A 107 3.13 29.02 -0.53
N VAL A 108 3.20 28.04 0.37
CA VAL A 108 4.41 27.63 1.09
C VAL A 108 4.65 26.12 0.93
N PRO A 109 5.89 25.63 1.09
CA PRO A 109 6.18 24.20 1.04
C PRO A 109 5.37 23.39 2.08
N ALA A 110 5.03 22.17 1.71
CA ALA A 110 4.37 21.20 2.58
C ALA A 110 4.97 19.81 2.35
N SER A 111 4.86 18.95 3.37
CA SER A 111 5.30 17.57 3.28
C SER A 111 4.11 16.62 3.20
N MET A 112 4.29 15.46 2.56
CA MET A 112 3.29 14.40 2.49
C MET A 112 3.92 13.00 2.56
N GLN A 113 3.10 12.02 2.91
CA GLN A 113 3.38 10.59 2.75
C GLN A 113 2.14 9.90 2.18
N MET A 114 2.35 8.83 1.40
CA MET A 114 1.25 8.05 0.82
C MET A 114 1.60 6.56 0.86
N LEU A 115 0.66 5.75 1.32
CA LEU A 115 0.70 4.29 1.19
C LEU A 115 -0.68 3.81 0.73
N TYR A 116 -0.70 2.94 -0.27
CA TYR A 116 -1.93 2.33 -0.76
C TYR A 116 -2.09 0.97 -0.08
N HIS A 117 -2.98 0.90 0.89
CA HIS A 117 -3.20 -0.30 1.67
C HIS A 117 -4.19 -1.21 0.94
N ILE A 118 -3.68 -2.16 0.14
CA ILE A 118 -4.50 -3.02 -0.73
C ILE A 118 -4.67 -4.41 -0.10
N ASN A 119 -5.87 -4.73 0.35
CA ASN A 119 -6.18 -5.85 1.23
C ASN A 119 -6.88 -6.98 0.52
N PHE A 120 -6.34 -8.19 0.64
CA PHE A 120 -6.91 -9.38 0.02
C PHE A 120 -7.17 -10.47 1.06
N GLY A 121 -8.41 -10.94 1.10
CA GLY A 121 -8.82 -12.14 1.84
C GLY A 121 -9.10 -13.31 0.89
N GLN A 122 -10.00 -14.18 1.32
CA GLN A 122 -10.52 -15.26 0.49
C GLN A 122 -11.26 -14.71 -0.76
N PRO A 123 -11.30 -15.44 -1.89
CA PRO A 123 -10.76 -16.79 -2.07
C PRO A 123 -9.31 -16.82 -2.57
N VAL A 124 -8.64 -15.68 -2.75
CA VAL A 124 -7.24 -15.65 -3.22
C VAL A 124 -6.29 -15.99 -2.07
N LEU A 125 -6.47 -15.35 -0.90
CA LEU A 125 -5.75 -15.76 0.30
C LEU A 125 -6.32 -17.08 0.80
N SER A 126 -5.46 -18.09 0.87
CA SER A 126 -5.79 -19.44 1.32
C SER A 126 -4.54 -20.08 1.94
N GLY A 127 -4.71 -21.23 2.62
CA GLY A 127 -3.55 -22.05 2.99
C GLY A 127 -2.68 -22.37 1.79
N GLY A 128 -1.38 -22.10 1.90
CA GLY A 128 -0.41 -22.30 0.82
C GLY A 128 -0.41 -21.20 -0.25
N ALA A 129 -1.25 -20.17 -0.14
CA ALA A 129 -1.19 -19.00 -1.02
C ALA A 129 0.22 -18.40 -0.99
N ARG A 130 0.60 -17.73 -2.09
CA ARG A 130 1.97 -17.25 -2.29
C ARG A 130 2.00 -15.86 -2.88
N LEU A 131 2.80 -14.98 -2.26
CA LEU A 131 3.21 -13.71 -2.84
C LEU A 131 4.43 -13.93 -3.73
N HIS A 132 4.29 -13.57 -5.00
CA HIS A 132 5.38 -13.45 -5.94
C HIS A 132 5.77 -11.97 -6.01
N LEU A 133 7.04 -11.69 -5.73
CA LEU A 133 7.61 -10.35 -5.72
C LEU A 133 9.08 -10.43 -6.09
N ALA A 134 9.52 -9.54 -6.97
CA ALA A 134 10.94 -9.32 -7.20
C ALA A 134 11.47 -8.38 -6.12
N ALA A 135 12.44 -8.81 -5.33
CA ALA A 135 13.03 -8.01 -4.28
C ALA A 135 14.52 -8.31 -4.15
N PRO A 136 15.42 -7.30 -4.15
CA PRO A 136 16.83 -7.53 -3.83
C PRO A 136 17.01 -7.98 -2.38
N GLN A 137 16.10 -7.57 -1.50
CA GLN A 137 16.08 -7.94 -0.09
C GLN A 137 14.67 -7.89 0.48
N ILE A 138 14.44 -8.75 1.46
CA ILE A 138 13.23 -8.81 2.29
C ILE A 138 13.68 -8.55 3.72
N VAL A 139 13.12 -7.53 4.35
CA VAL A 139 13.47 -7.11 5.72
C VAL A 139 12.29 -7.41 6.63
N ALA A 140 12.50 -8.18 7.69
CA ALA A 140 11.49 -8.34 8.74
C ALA A 140 11.33 -7.02 9.53
N ARG A 141 10.08 -6.56 9.72
CA ARG A 141 9.78 -5.36 10.51
C ARG A 141 10.27 -5.51 11.96
N ASP A 142 9.93 -6.63 12.58
CA ASP A 142 10.11 -6.87 14.01
C ASP A 142 10.54 -8.32 14.32
N VAL A 143 10.65 -8.62 15.62
CA VAL A 143 11.04 -9.95 16.13
C VAL A 143 10.07 -11.05 15.69
N ARG A 144 8.78 -10.74 15.58
CA ARG A 144 7.73 -11.70 15.20
C ARG A 144 7.82 -12.05 13.72
N ALA A 145 8.03 -11.06 12.85
CA ALA A 145 8.28 -11.27 11.42
C ALA A 145 9.61 -12.00 11.18
N ARG A 146 10.65 -11.70 11.97
CA ARG A 146 11.96 -12.36 11.85
C ARG A 146 11.89 -13.88 12.02
N ALA A 147 11.00 -14.37 12.88
CA ALA A 147 10.88 -15.79 13.18
C ALA A 147 10.53 -16.64 11.95
N ASP A 148 9.72 -16.11 11.03
CA ASP A 148 9.26 -16.84 9.83
C ASP A 148 9.72 -16.17 8.53
N ILE A 149 10.83 -15.43 8.55
CA ILE A 149 11.33 -14.71 7.37
C ILE A 149 11.65 -15.66 6.20
N GLU A 150 12.07 -16.89 6.46
CA GLU A 150 12.32 -17.91 5.42
C GLU A 150 11.06 -18.29 4.63
N THR A 151 9.87 -18.08 5.21
CA THR A 151 8.57 -18.35 4.57
C THR A 151 7.78 -17.07 4.30
N TRP A 152 8.45 -15.92 4.20
CA TRP A 152 7.83 -14.61 3.93
C TRP A 152 6.78 -14.68 2.79
N ALA A 153 7.11 -15.37 1.71
CA ALA A 153 6.29 -15.48 0.52
C ALA A 153 5.05 -16.38 0.68
N THR A 154 5.02 -17.32 1.63
CA THR A 154 3.96 -18.34 1.72
C THR A 154 3.01 -18.04 2.89
N TYR A 155 1.70 -18.16 2.67
CA TYR A 155 0.68 -17.87 3.67
C TYR A 155 0.14 -19.16 4.31
N LEU A 156 -0.10 -19.07 5.63
CA LEU A 156 -0.76 -20.12 6.40
C LEU A 156 -2.28 -20.10 6.14
N PRO A 157 -3.00 -21.22 6.36
CA PRO A 157 -4.46 -21.19 6.50
C PRO A 157 -4.88 -20.32 7.71
N PRO A 158 -6.18 -20.03 7.88
CA PRO A 158 -6.66 -19.31 9.06
C PRO A 158 -6.13 -19.94 10.36
N THR A 159 -5.45 -19.13 11.18
CA THR A 159 -4.71 -19.58 12.36
C THR A 159 -5.10 -18.76 13.58
N SER A 160 -5.80 -19.37 14.54
CA SER A 160 -6.18 -18.69 15.79
C SER A 160 -4.97 -18.22 16.58
N GLY A 161 -5.03 -16.98 17.09
CA GLY A 161 -3.93 -16.37 17.85
C GLY A 161 -2.71 -16.00 16.99
N TYR A 162 -2.83 -15.98 15.66
CA TYR A 162 -1.76 -15.50 14.80
C TYR A 162 -1.48 -14.03 15.08
N SER A 163 -0.23 -13.72 15.41
CA SER A 163 0.28 -12.36 15.46
C SER A 163 0.82 -11.99 14.09
N GLU A 164 0.37 -10.84 13.57
CA GLU A 164 0.72 -10.32 12.24
C GLU A 164 2.23 -10.34 11.97
N GLN A 165 2.58 -10.43 10.70
CA GLN A 165 3.96 -10.35 10.25
C GLN A 165 4.08 -9.37 9.11
N VAL A 166 5.01 -8.45 9.24
CA VAL A 166 5.25 -7.41 8.23
C VAL A 166 6.66 -7.52 7.67
N TYR A 167 6.75 -7.46 6.35
CA TYR A 167 8.01 -7.49 5.61
C TYR A 167 8.13 -6.27 4.70
N PHE A 168 9.32 -5.67 4.68
CA PHE A 168 9.64 -4.49 3.89
C PHE A 168 10.55 -4.85 2.73
N SER A 169 10.34 -4.18 1.60
CA SER A 169 11.13 -4.33 0.40
C SER A 169 11.15 -3.05 -0.45
N GLN A 170 12.08 -2.99 -1.39
CA GLN A 170 12.13 -1.98 -2.45
C GLN A 170 12.25 -2.74 -3.78
N PRO A 171 11.11 -3.10 -4.41
CA PRO A 171 11.13 -3.92 -5.61
C PRO A 171 11.68 -3.13 -6.82
N PRO A 172 12.42 -3.78 -7.72
CA PRO A 172 12.82 -3.15 -8.97
C PRO A 172 11.60 -2.99 -9.88
N SER A 173 11.70 -2.07 -10.83
CA SER A 173 10.70 -1.87 -11.86
C SER A 173 11.14 -2.37 -13.22
N ASP A 174 10.17 -2.61 -14.10
CA ASP A 174 10.39 -2.89 -15.51
C ASP A 174 10.86 -1.63 -16.27
N THR A 175 11.09 -1.78 -17.59
CA THR A 175 11.53 -0.69 -18.45
C THR A 175 10.51 0.45 -18.60
N GLN A 176 9.28 0.26 -18.14
CA GLN A 176 8.24 1.28 -18.09
C GLN A 176 8.10 1.89 -16.69
N GLY A 177 8.92 1.50 -15.71
CA GLY A 177 8.88 2.01 -14.34
C GLY A 177 7.82 1.34 -13.45
N TRP A 178 7.24 0.20 -13.87
CA TRP A 178 6.29 -0.55 -13.05
C TRP A 178 6.99 -1.61 -12.22
N ALA A 179 6.81 -1.58 -10.90
CA ALA A 179 7.05 -2.73 -10.03
C ALA A 179 5.85 -3.69 -10.10
N HIS A 180 6.09 -4.98 -9.85
CA HIS A 180 5.10 -6.04 -10.04
C HIS A 180 5.03 -6.95 -8.82
N THR A 181 3.81 -7.21 -8.38
CA THR A 181 3.49 -8.23 -7.37
C THR A 181 2.35 -9.11 -7.88
N LEU A 182 2.31 -10.35 -7.41
CA LEU A 182 1.18 -11.26 -7.65
C LEU A 182 0.94 -12.10 -6.41
N LEU A 183 -0.26 -12.05 -5.84
CA LEU A 183 -0.71 -13.01 -4.84
C LEU A 183 -1.49 -14.11 -5.55
N THR A 184 -1.07 -15.38 -5.41
CA THR A 184 -1.81 -16.54 -5.92
C THR A 184 -2.38 -17.36 -4.77
N ASP A 185 -3.51 -18.04 -5.00
CA ASP A 185 -3.98 -19.08 -4.10
C ASP A 185 -3.00 -20.27 -4.03
N GLY A 186 -3.24 -21.20 -3.10
CA GLY A 186 -2.34 -22.32 -2.86
C GLY A 186 -2.17 -23.29 -4.04
N GLN A 187 -3.10 -23.27 -5.00
CA GLN A 187 -3.04 -24.09 -6.23
C GLN A 187 -2.58 -23.29 -7.45
N SER A 188 -2.28 -22.00 -7.32
CA SER A 188 -2.02 -21.09 -8.44
C SER A 188 -3.11 -21.14 -9.54
N SER A 189 -4.36 -21.35 -9.12
CA SER A 189 -5.55 -21.37 -9.98
C SER A 189 -6.16 -19.98 -10.15
N ARG A 190 -5.93 -19.09 -9.17
CA ARG A 190 -6.38 -17.71 -9.18
C ARG A 190 -5.38 -16.82 -8.45
N GLY A 191 -5.46 -15.53 -8.70
CA GLY A 191 -4.62 -14.55 -8.06
C GLY A 191 -5.08 -13.12 -8.29
N VAL A 192 -4.36 -12.21 -7.68
CA VAL A 192 -4.48 -10.78 -7.90
C VAL A 192 -3.09 -10.19 -8.08
N ALA A 193 -2.90 -9.45 -9.17
CA ALA A 193 -1.67 -8.71 -9.41
C ALA A 193 -1.85 -7.26 -8.97
N VAL A 194 -0.86 -6.72 -8.27
CA VAL A 194 -0.75 -5.29 -7.99
C VAL A 194 0.53 -4.78 -8.64
N ARG A 195 0.38 -3.81 -9.54
CA ARG A 195 1.50 -3.12 -10.19
C ARG A 195 1.46 -1.65 -9.82
N PHE A 196 2.61 -1.04 -9.65
CA PHE A 196 2.69 0.38 -9.27
C PHE A 196 3.93 1.05 -9.84
N LYS A 197 3.85 2.36 -10.09
CA LYS A 197 5.01 3.17 -10.52
C LYS A 197 5.98 3.38 -9.36
N SER A 198 7.15 2.76 -9.44
CA SER A 198 8.13 2.76 -8.34
C SER A 198 8.78 4.12 -8.07
N ASP A 199 8.79 5.02 -9.06
CA ASP A 199 9.45 6.32 -8.94
C ASP A 199 8.82 7.19 -7.85
N ASN A 200 7.49 7.10 -7.69
CA ASN A 200 6.75 7.81 -6.65
C ASN A 200 6.26 6.89 -5.51
N LEU A 201 6.40 5.57 -5.66
CA LEU A 201 6.12 4.56 -4.63
C LEU A 201 7.30 3.58 -4.50
N PRO A 202 8.46 4.04 -4.01
CA PRO A 202 9.69 3.24 -3.99
C PRO A 202 9.70 2.11 -2.95
N CYS A 203 8.81 2.17 -1.96
CA CYS A 203 8.73 1.20 -0.87
C CYS A 203 7.54 0.26 -1.07
N PHE A 204 7.69 -0.99 -0.66
CA PHE A 204 6.62 -1.97 -0.63
C PHE A 204 6.59 -2.69 0.71
N THR A 205 5.41 -2.73 1.32
CA THR A 205 5.14 -3.47 2.55
C THR A 205 4.23 -4.66 2.24
N GLN A 206 4.63 -5.83 2.74
CA GLN A 206 3.77 -7.01 2.82
C GLN A 206 3.27 -7.11 4.26
N TRP A 207 1.97 -6.94 4.48
CA TRP A 207 1.33 -7.25 5.75
C TRP A 207 0.64 -8.61 5.68
N LYS A 208 1.06 -9.55 6.53
CA LYS A 208 0.43 -10.87 6.64
C LYS A 208 -0.37 -10.91 7.94
N ASN A 209 -1.67 -11.11 7.83
CA ASN A 209 -2.55 -11.39 8.95
C ASN A 209 -3.34 -12.67 8.69
N THR A 210 -2.69 -13.83 8.82
CA THR A 210 -3.32 -15.13 8.67
C THR A 210 -4.01 -15.59 9.96
N ALA A 211 -4.71 -14.67 10.63
CA ALA A 211 -5.48 -14.95 11.84
C ALA A 211 -6.68 -15.86 11.54
N SER A 212 -7.48 -16.17 12.56
CA SER A 212 -8.74 -16.88 12.32
C SER A 212 -9.65 -16.03 11.43
N GLU A 213 -10.59 -16.65 10.71
CA GLU A 213 -11.53 -15.89 9.87
C GLU A 213 -12.34 -14.85 10.67
N ALA A 214 -12.65 -15.16 11.92
CA ALA A 214 -13.38 -14.26 12.82
C ALA A 214 -12.56 -13.04 13.28
N ASP A 215 -11.22 -13.15 13.26
CA ASP A 215 -10.29 -12.10 13.69
C ASP A 215 -9.70 -11.31 12.50
N GLY A 216 -10.04 -11.71 11.27
CA GLY A 216 -9.53 -11.13 10.02
C GLY A 216 -8.43 -11.98 9.38
N TYR A 217 -8.82 -12.79 8.38
CA TYR A 217 -7.88 -13.54 7.54
C TYR A 217 -7.59 -12.76 6.25
N VAL A 218 -6.52 -11.95 6.29
CA VAL A 218 -6.24 -10.91 5.27
C VAL A 218 -4.74 -10.67 5.08
N THR A 219 -4.36 -10.18 3.90
CA THR A 219 -3.01 -9.67 3.64
C THR A 219 -3.05 -8.33 2.93
N GLY A 220 -2.15 -7.42 3.31
CA GLY A 220 -1.90 -6.16 2.64
C GLY A 220 -0.74 -6.24 1.65
N LEU A 221 -0.96 -5.76 0.43
CA LEU A 221 0.10 -5.48 -0.56
C LEU A 221 0.19 -3.96 -0.71
N GLU A 222 1.22 -3.36 -0.15
CA GLU A 222 1.19 -1.94 0.21
C GLU A 222 2.34 -1.14 -0.41
N PRO A 223 2.20 -0.68 -1.66
CA PRO A 223 3.14 0.27 -2.23
C PRO A 223 3.01 1.64 -1.55
N GLY A 224 4.14 2.27 -1.23
CA GLY A 224 4.17 3.52 -0.49
C GLY A 224 5.41 4.39 -0.76
N THR A 225 5.33 5.64 -0.33
CA THR A 225 6.47 6.59 -0.35
C THR A 225 7.54 6.24 0.70
N GLY A 226 7.16 5.45 1.70
CA GLY A 226 8.01 4.97 2.80
C GLY A 226 7.46 3.66 3.38
N PHE A 227 7.92 3.29 4.57
CA PHE A 227 7.40 2.15 5.34
C PHE A 227 6.44 2.63 6.44
N PRO A 228 5.49 1.78 6.93
CA PRO A 228 4.48 2.16 7.92
C PRO A 228 5.03 2.31 9.35
N ASN A 229 6.21 2.92 9.49
CA ASN A 229 6.77 3.38 10.76
C ASN A 229 6.13 4.72 11.17
N PRO A 230 6.39 5.21 12.40
CA PRO A 230 6.01 6.58 12.77
C PRO A 230 6.58 7.60 11.78
N ARG A 231 5.80 8.64 11.48
CA ARG A 231 6.19 9.69 10.53
C ARG A 231 7.52 10.34 10.89
N SER A 232 7.75 10.62 12.18
CA SER A 232 8.99 11.20 12.69
C SER A 232 10.22 10.37 12.29
N PHE A 233 10.15 9.04 12.41
CA PHE A 233 11.21 8.13 11.97
C PHE A 233 11.42 8.22 10.46
N GLU A 234 10.36 8.09 9.65
CA GLU A 234 10.46 8.15 8.18
C GLU A 234 11.03 9.50 7.69
N GLN A 235 10.77 10.58 8.43
CA GLN A 235 11.36 11.90 8.14
C GLN A 235 12.89 11.90 8.34
N THR A 236 13.40 11.28 9.40
CA THR A 236 14.86 11.16 9.62
C THR A 236 15.56 10.34 8.54
N GLN A 237 14.82 9.41 7.91
CA GLN A 237 15.31 8.55 6.84
C GLN A 237 15.08 9.13 5.43
N GLY A 238 14.53 10.35 5.32
CA GLY A 238 14.30 11.02 4.04
C GLY A 238 13.16 10.43 3.19
N ARG A 239 12.19 9.73 3.80
CA ARG A 239 11.05 9.08 3.12
C ARG A 239 9.73 9.84 3.26
N VAL A 240 9.81 11.11 3.64
CA VAL A 240 8.70 12.07 3.55
C VAL A 240 8.89 12.89 2.27
N VAL A 241 7.82 12.99 1.47
CA VAL A 241 7.84 13.72 0.19
C VAL A 241 7.61 15.20 0.44
N GLU A 242 8.55 16.03 -0.01
CA GLU A 242 8.39 17.48 0.01
C GLU A 242 7.72 17.98 -1.28
N LEU A 243 6.78 18.91 -1.14
CA LEU A 243 6.07 19.58 -2.22
C LEU A 243 6.19 21.09 -2.07
N LYS A 244 6.75 21.77 -3.07
CA LYS A 244 6.73 23.23 -3.17
C LYS A 244 5.30 23.73 -3.36
N ALA A 245 5.11 25.05 -3.23
CA ALA A 245 3.84 25.70 -3.53
C ALA A 245 3.35 25.36 -4.94
N GLY A 246 2.11 24.86 -5.06
CA GLY A 246 1.52 24.43 -6.33
C GLY A 246 2.09 23.14 -6.92
N GLU A 247 3.08 22.51 -6.28
CA GLU A 247 3.68 21.27 -6.79
C GLU A 247 2.72 20.09 -6.65
N CYS A 248 2.80 19.19 -7.62
CA CYS A 248 1.99 17.98 -7.68
C CYS A 248 2.86 16.73 -7.63
N ARG A 249 2.28 15.65 -7.11
CA ARG A 249 2.84 14.30 -7.17
C ARG A 249 1.77 13.34 -7.66
N ASP A 250 2.11 12.57 -8.69
CA ASP A 250 1.23 11.58 -9.31
C ASP A 250 1.54 10.17 -8.83
N PHE A 251 0.51 9.36 -8.65
CA PHE A 251 0.62 7.97 -8.22
C PHE A 251 -0.24 7.10 -9.13
N GLU A 252 0.36 6.02 -9.65
CA GLU A 252 -0.31 5.12 -10.58
C GLU A 252 -0.18 3.68 -10.10
N ILE A 253 -1.32 2.99 -10.04
CA ILE A 253 -1.45 1.61 -9.56
C ILE A 253 -2.44 0.86 -10.46
N GLU A 254 -2.17 -0.41 -10.73
CA GLU A 254 -3.11 -1.33 -11.37
C GLU A 254 -3.36 -2.51 -10.45
N ILE A 255 -4.63 -2.86 -10.25
CA ILE A 255 -5.07 -4.09 -9.57
C ILE A 255 -5.75 -4.96 -10.61
N GLU A 256 -5.18 -6.12 -10.90
CA GLU A 256 -5.69 -7.08 -11.90
C GLU A 256 -6.16 -8.37 -11.23
N GLY A 257 -7.41 -8.77 -11.44
CA GLY A 257 -7.88 -10.12 -11.11
C GLY A 257 -7.39 -11.13 -12.15
N VAL A 258 -6.74 -12.20 -11.70
CA VAL A 258 -6.12 -13.20 -12.59
C VAL A 258 -6.67 -14.59 -12.30
N SER A 259 -7.26 -15.26 -13.30
CA SER A 259 -7.82 -16.62 -13.15
C SER A 259 -7.44 -17.58 -14.28
N GLN A 260 -6.76 -17.11 -15.31
CA GLN A 260 -6.29 -17.94 -16.42
C GLN A 260 -4.87 -18.41 -16.14
N ALA A 261 -4.62 -19.72 -16.16
CA ALA A 261 -3.31 -20.31 -15.87
C ALA A 261 -2.18 -19.69 -16.73
N GLY A 262 -2.44 -19.41 -18.01
CA GLY A 262 -1.49 -18.75 -18.90
C GLY A 262 -1.14 -17.32 -18.45
N ARG A 263 -2.13 -16.56 -17.97
CA ARG A 263 -1.91 -15.20 -17.44
C ARG A 263 -1.16 -15.22 -16.11
N ILE A 264 -1.47 -16.17 -15.22
CA ILE A 264 -0.73 -16.38 -13.96
C ILE A 264 0.74 -16.70 -14.27
N ALA A 265 1.01 -17.66 -15.17
CA ALA A 265 2.36 -18.02 -15.57
C ALA A 265 3.12 -16.83 -16.21
N GLN A 266 2.43 -16.01 -17.01
CA GLN A 266 3.00 -14.79 -17.59
C GLN A 266 3.42 -13.78 -16.52
N GLN A 267 2.56 -13.53 -15.52
CA GLN A 267 2.84 -12.62 -14.41
C GLN A 267 4.02 -13.11 -13.57
N ILE A 268 4.03 -14.39 -13.19
CA ILE A 268 5.15 -15.02 -12.46
C ILE A 268 6.45 -14.87 -13.27
N SER A 269 6.41 -15.16 -14.56
CA SER A 269 7.59 -15.04 -15.44
C SER A 269 8.10 -13.61 -15.55
N ALA A 270 7.20 -12.61 -15.55
CA ALA A 270 7.58 -11.20 -15.57
C ALA A 270 8.31 -10.80 -14.28
N ILE A 271 7.78 -11.22 -13.13
CA ILE A 271 8.40 -10.98 -11.82
C ILE A 271 9.76 -11.68 -11.71
N GLN A 272 9.87 -12.92 -12.19
CA GLN A 272 11.14 -13.66 -12.19
C GLN A 272 12.21 -12.98 -13.05
N ARG A 273 11.84 -12.42 -14.20
CA ARG A 273 12.78 -11.63 -15.02
C ARG A 273 13.29 -10.39 -14.29
N LEU A 274 12.45 -9.74 -13.50
CA LEU A 274 12.84 -8.59 -12.67
C LEU A 274 13.75 -9.00 -11.50
N GLN A 275 13.52 -10.18 -10.91
CA GLN A 275 14.39 -10.73 -9.87
C GLN A 275 15.78 -11.09 -10.41
N GLY A 276 15.84 -11.65 -11.62
CA GLY A 276 17.05 -12.25 -12.16
C GLY A 276 17.47 -13.51 -11.41
N ASP A 277 18.76 -13.83 -11.46
CA ASP A 277 19.28 -15.13 -10.97
C ASP A 277 19.56 -15.17 -9.46
N ARG A 278 19.41 -14.05 -8.75
CA ARG A 278 19.74 -13.97 -7.32
C ARG A 278 18.47 -13.99 -6.48
N PRO A 279 18.34 -14.92 -5.51
CA PRO A 279 17.25 -14.85 -4.56
C PRO A 279 17.34 -13.57 -3.69
N PRO A 280 16.23 -13.11 -3.10
CA PRO A 280 16.25 -12.01 -2.16
C PRO A 280 17.18 -12.31 -0.98
N ARG A 281 17.95 -11.32 -0.53
CA ARG A 281 18.62 -11.41 0.77
C ARG A 281 17.58 -11.25 1.88
N LEU A 282 17.48 -12.24 2.76
CA LEU A 282 16.61 -12.19 3.92
C LEU A 282 17.36 -11.48 5.06
N LEU A 283 16.83 -10.35 5.51
CA LEU A 283 17.43 -9.53 6.54
C LEU A 283 16.55 -9.55 7.79
N PRO A 284 17.07 -10.03 8.94
CA PRO A 284 16.27 -10.18 10.16
C PRO A 284 15.83 -8.84 10.77
N SER A 285 16.48 -7.74 10.41
CA SER A 285 16.11 -6.36 10.71
C SER A 285 17.02 -5.44 9.89
N ARG A 286 16.61 -4.17 9.72
CA ARG A 286 17.42 -3.12 9.12
C ARG A 286 17.13 -1.78 9.80
N PRO A 287 18.07 -1.17 10.54
CA PRO A 287 17.80 0.01 11.38
C PRO A 287 17.29 1.24 10.64
N ASP A 288 17.64 1.41 9.37
CA ASP A 288 17.14 2.53 8.55
C ASP A 288 15.74 2.28 7.98
N TRP A 289 15.18 1.07 8.13
CA TRP A 289 13.86 0.67 7.62
C TRP A 289 12.87 0.30 8.72
N CYS A 290 13.35 -0.17 9.87
CA CYS A 290 12.54 -0.56 11.02
C CYS A 290 12.69 0.49 12.12
N GLY A 291 11.63 1.29 12.32
CA GLY A 291 11.57 2.35 13.32
C GLY A 291 11.01 1.94 14.67
#